data_AF-A0AAJ0ZNS6-F1
#
_entry.id   AF-A0AAJ0ZNS6-F1
#
_cell.length_a   1.000
_cell.length_b   1.000
_cell.length_c   1.000
_cell.angle_alpha   90.00
_cell.angle_beta   90.00
_cell.angle_gamma   90.00
#
_symmetry.space_group_name_H-M   'P 1'
#
loop_
_entity.id
_entity.type
_entity.pdbx_description
1 polymer ?
#
loop_
_entity_poly.entity_id
_entity_poly.type
_entity_poly.pdbx_seq_one_letter_code
_entity_poly.pdbx_strand_id
1 'polypeptide(L)'
;MRKLCLLAVLCSPLVQAQVVTVETNSLMRLPNTTSSLQLERLEVADYGTLLIPSNVTEVKVGELRLGREARITIVPGEQSLQLNVAHADLEAGSQITSRGAPGTYQKAAKPGRNLNLRIASLQAGELSVDARGGTGAPGYVGLDGANGEEPGCTWGQAGRGADGDNGGDGQPGAAGAQVRVELPRDYPAEQIKVWVDGGAGGVAGAGGKPGVGGKSKGCFVYRADGGKSGRPGAEGHPGPAGPAGSVTVQRL
;
A
#
# COMPACT_ATOMS: atom_id res chain seq x y z
N MET A 1 -26.49 -53.84 -46.71
CA MET A 1 -27.45 -53.00 -45.94
C MET A 1 -27.07 -53.13 -44.47
N ARG A 2 -26.95 -52.13 -43.61
CA ARG A 2 -26.83 -50.67 -43.69
C ARG A 2 -26.64 -50.29 -42.21
N LYS A 3 -25.57 -49.54 -41.91
CA LYS A 3 -25.49 -48.53 -40.83
C LYS A 3 -25.95 -48.93 -39.42
N LEU A 4 -24.99 -49.17 -38.53
CA LEU A 4 -25.10 -48.70 -37.14
C LEU A 4 -23.89 -47.81 -36.88
N CYS A 5 -24.12 -46.52 -37.13
CA CYS A 5 -23.16 -45.45 -37.01
C CYS A 5 -22.73 -45.28 -35.56
N LEU A 6 -21.41 -45.35 -35.36
CA LEU A 6 -20.65 -44.71 -34.30
C LEU A 6 -21.12 -43.26 -34.11
N LEU A 7 -21.75 -42.98 -32.98
CA LEU A 7 -22.05 -41.63 -32.47
C LEU A 7 -21.47 -41.53 -31.06
N ALA A 8 -20.15 -41.49 -30.98
CA ALA A 8 -19.40 -41.02 -29.83
C ALA A 8 -18.77 -39.68 -30.21
N VAL A 9 -19.61 -38.64 -30.32
CA VAL A 9 -19.18 -37.27 -30.56
C VAL A 9 -18.73 -36.68 -29.23
N LEU A 10 -17.39 -36.65 -29.07
CA LEU A 10 -16.60 -35.51 -28.59
C LEU A 10 -17.35 -34.46 -27.73
N CYS A 11 -17.56 -34.76 -26.46
CA CYS A 11 -17.70 -33.72 -25.43
C CYS A 11 -16.30 -33.27 -25.00
N SER A 12 -15.62 -32.51 -25.86
CA SER A 12 -14.44 -31.76 -25.41
C SER A 12 -14.95 -30.61 -24.54
N PRO A 13 -14.58 -30.52 -23.26
CA PRO A 13 -14.78 -29.28 -22.54
C PRO A 13 -13.97 -28.22 -23.26
N LEU A 14 -14.64 -27.22 -23.82
CA LEU A 14 -14.00 -26.00 -24.31
C LEU A 14 -13.29 -25.38 -23.11
N VAL A 15 -12.00 -25.69 -22.96
CA VAL A 15 -11.08 -24.92 -22.14
C VAL A 15 -11.10 -23.54 -22.77
N GLN A 16 -11.87 -22.64 -22.19
CA GLN A 16 -11.87 -21.23 -22.55
C GLN A 16 -10.46 -20.72 -22.25
N ALA A 17 -9.63 -20.68 -23.28
CA ALA A 17 -8.39 -19.96 -23.31
C ALA A 17 -8.67 -18.49 -22.99
N GLN A 18 -8.48 -18.09 -21.73
CA GLN A 18 -8.67 -16.71 -21.33
C GLN A 18 -7.42 -15.93 -21.74
N VAL A 19 -7.58 -15.13 -22.79
CA VAL A 19 -6.63 -14.09 -23.19
C VAL A 19 -7.06 -12.80 -22.51
N VAL A 20 -6.15 -12.20 -21.75
CA VAL A 20 -6.37 -10.95 -21.04
C VAL A 20 -5.41 -9.90 -21.60
N THR A 21 -5.97 -8.83 -22.14
CA THR A 21 -5.19 -7.71 -22.67
C THR A 21 -5.57 -6.43 -21.94
N VAL A 22 -4.57 -5.74 -21.40
CA VAL A 22 -4.72 -4.43 -20.76
C VAL A 22 -4.17 -3.38 -21.72
N GLU A 23 -5.02 -2.42 -22.08
CA GLU A 23 -4.68 -1.36 -23.03
C GLU A 23 -3.67 -0.36 -22.46
N THR A 24 -3.04 0.40 -23.35
CA THR A 24 -2.03 1.41 -23.00
C THR A 24 -2.64 2.47 -22.08
N ASN A 25 -1.92 2.87 -21.03
CA ASN A 25 -2.41 3.84 -20.02
C ASN A 25 -3.76 3.46 -19.37
N SER A 26 -4.14 2.18 -19.39
CA SER A 26 -5.40 1.71 -18.83
C SER A 26 -5.19 0.89 -17.56
N LEU A 27 -6.26 0.74 -16.78
CA LEU A 27 -6.31 -0.14 -15.63
C LEU A 27 -7.34 -1.23 -15.87
N MET A 28 -6.94 -2.49 -15.71
CA MET A 28 -7.84 -3.64 -15.72
C MET A 28 -7.73 -4.41 -14.42
N ARG A 29 -8.86 -4.82 -13.86
CA ARG A 29 -8.92 -5.66 -12.67
C ARG A 29 -9.32 -7.07 -13.07
N LEU A 30 -8.57 -8.08 -12.61
CA LEU A 30 -8.95 -9.48 -12.80
C LEU A 30 -10.26 -9.80 -12.06
N PRO A 31 -11.04 -10.77 -12.57
CA PRO A 31 -12.24 -11.24 -11.88
C PRO A 31 -11.94 -11.65 -10.45
N ASN A 32 -12.86 -11.31 -9.53
CA ASN A 32 -12.77 -11.65 -8.11
C ASN A 32 -13.74 -12.78 -7.73
N THR A 33 -14.22 -13.56 -8.70
CA THR A 33 -15.19 -14.64 -8.47
C THR A 33 -14.53 -15.97 -8.09
N THR A 34 -13.28 -16.19 -8.50
CA THR A 34 -12.52 -17.41 -8.22
C THR A 34 -11.20 -17.08 -7.52
N SER A 35 -10.66 -18.06 -6.80
CA SER A 35 -9.36 -17.96 -6.12
C SER A 35 -8.18 -18.39 -7.01
N SER A 36 -8.44 -19.23 -8.02
CA SER A 36 -7.46 -19.65 -9.02
C SER A 36 -7.88 -19.17 -10.41
N LEU A 37 -6.92 -18.67 -11.17
CA LEU A 37 -7.09 -18.21 -12.54
C LEU A 37 -6.05 -18.87 -13.45
N GLN A 38 -6.49 -19.34 -14.61
CA GLN A 38 -5.62 -19.91 -15.63
C GLN A 38 -5.82 -19.15 -16.93
N LEU A 39 -4.77 -18.46 -17.36
CA LEU A 39 -4.72 -17.61 -18.53
C LEU A 39 -3.75 -18.24 -19.54
N GLU A 40 -4.16 -18.29 -20.81
CA GLU A 40 -3.24 -18.70 -21.86
C GLU A 40 -2.24 -17.58 -22.15
N ARG A 41 -2.75 -16.35 -22.26
CA ARG A 41 -1.96 -15.15 -22.54
C ARG A 41 -2.44 -13.98 -21.71
N LEU A 42 -1.50 -13.29 -21.08
CA LEU A 42 -1.70 -12.04 -20.36
C LEU A 42 -0.77 -10.98 -20.94
N GLU A 43 -1.34 -9.98 -21.60
CA GLU A 43 -0.60 -8.86 -22.16
C GLU A 43 -1.01 -7.57 -21.45
N VAL A 44 -0.03 -6.87 -20.89
CA VAL A 44 -0.22 -5.54 -20.33
C VAL A 44 0.59 -4.59 -21.19
N ALA A 45 -0.10 -3.75 -21.98
CA ALA A 45 0.54 -2.79 -22.87
C ALA A 45 1.31 -1.71 -22.09
N ASP A 46 2.06 -0.89 -22.82
CA ASP A 46 2.87 0.21 -22.27
C ASP A 46 2.06 1.08 -21.28
N TYR A 47 2.63 1.34 -20.11
CA TYR A 47 2.01 2.12 -19.02
C TYR A 47 0.66 1.56 -18.51
N GLY A 48 0.28 0.34 -18.93
CA GLY A 48 -0.92 -0.35 -18.47
C GLY A 48 -0.75 -0.89 -17.05
N THR A 49 -1.86 -1.04 -16.33
CA THR A 49 -1.88 -1.62 -14.99
C THR A 49 -2.91 -2.74 -14.88
N LEU A 50 -2.44 -3.95 -14.58
CA LEU A 50 -3.28 -5.08 -14.20
C LEU A 50 -3.40 -5.15 -12.68
N LEU A 51 -4.61 -5.27 -12.14
CA LEU A 51 -4.86 -5.41 -10.72
C LEU A 51 -5.33 -6.84 -10.38
N ILE A 52 -4.59 -7.53 -9.52
CA ILE A 52 -4.91 -8.86 -8.98
C ILE A 52 -5.58 -8.70 -7.62
N PRO A 53 -6.87 -9.07 -7.47
CA PRO A 53 -7.60 -8.97 -6.21
C PRO A 53 -7.02 -9.83 -5.07
N SER A 54 -7.33 -9.46 -3.83
CA SER A 54 -6.83 -10.15 -2.63
C SER A 54 -7.36 -11.57 -2.46
N ASN A 55 -8.50 -11.90 -3.06
CA ASN A 55 -9.12 -13.23 -3.00
C ASN A 55 -8.55 -14.22 -4.02
N VAL A 56 -7.82 -13.74 -5.02
CA VAL A 56 -7.09 -14.58 -5.97
C VAL A 56 -5.79 -15.01 -5.29
N THR A 57 -5.60 -16.31 -5.09
CA THR A 57 -4.42 -16.93 -4.45
C THR A 57 -3.52 -17.66 -5.42
N GLU A 58 -4.00 -17.97 -6.63
CA GLU A 58 -3.20 -18.61 -7.67
C GLU A 58 -3.53 -18.01 -9.05
N VAL A 59 -2.49 -17.67 -9.81
CA VAL A 59 -2.59 -17.26 -11.21
C VAL A 59 -1.57 -18.06 -12.01
N LYS A 60 -2.05 -18.79 -13.02
CA LYS A 60 -1.23 -19.51 -13.99
C LYS A 60 -1.34 -18.82 -15.33
N VAL A 61 -0.21 -18.48 -15.93
CA VAL A 61 -0.13 -17.78 -17.22
C VAL A 61 0.76 -18.59 -18.16
N GLY A 62 0.29 -18.89 -19.36
CA GLY A 62 1.13 -19.45 -20.42
C GLY A 62 2.16 -18.43 -20.89
N GLU A 63 1.68 -17.32 -21.45
CA GLU A 63 2.50 -16.23 -21.98
C GLU A 63 2.18 -14.93 -21.25
N LEU A 64 3.16 -14.34 -20.56
CA LEU A 64 3.07 -13.04 -19.93
C LEU A 64 3.89 -12.03 -20.72
N ARG A 65 3.28 -10.93 -21.15
CA ARG A 65 3.98 -9.80 -21.76
C ARG A 65 3.69 -8.53 -20.97
N LEU A 66 4.74 -7.89 -20.47
CA LEU A 66 4.66 -6.57 -19.87
C LEU A 66 5.39 -5.56 -20.77
N GLY A 67 4.63 -4.59 -21.29
CA GLY A 67 5.18 -3.46 -22.03
C GLY A 67 5.98 -2.52 -21.14
N ARG A 68 6.47 -1.43 -21.72
CA ARG A 68 7.30 -0.45 -21.00
C ARG A 68 6.53 0.18 -19.86
N GLU A 69 7.14 0.25 -18.68
CA GLU A 69 6.52 0.80 -17.47
C GLU A 69 5.16 0.16 -17.10
N ALA A 70 4.86 -1.03 -17.63
CA ALA A 70 3.64 -1.77 -17.35
C ALA A 70 3.69 -2.38 -15.94
N ARG A 71 2.53 -2.46 -15.28
CA ARG A 71 2.46 -2.85 -13.86
C ARG A 71 1.48 -3.97 -13.61
N ILE A 72 1.89 -4.98 -12.84
CA ILE A 72 0.98 -5.90 -12.17
C ILE A 72 0.89 -5.49 -10.69
N THR A 73 -0.26 -4.99 -10.28
CA THR A 73 -0.55 -4.61 -8.90
C THR A 73 -1.35 -5.69 -8.19
N ILE A 74 -0.75 -6.30 -7.18
CA ILE A 74 -1.36 -7.31 -6.34
C ILE A 74 -1.89 -6.63 -5.09
N VAL A 75 -3.21 -6.72 -4.88
CA VAL A 75 -3.86 -6.12 -3.71
C VAL A 75 -3.40 -6.83 -2.43
N PRO A 76 -3.11 -6.10 -1.34
CA PRO A 76 -2.80 -6.67 -0.04
C PRO A 76 -3.84 -7.70 0.43
N GLY A 77 -3.38 -8.81 0.98
CA GLY A 77 -4.23 -9.89 1.49
C GLY A 77 -3.46 -10.83 2.39
N GLU A 78 -4.19 -11.56 3.25
CA GLU A 78 -3.63 -12.47 4.24
C GLU A 78 -2.99 -13.71 3.60
N GLN A 79 -3.60 -14.22 2.52
CA GLN A 79 -3.13 -15.41 1.82
C GLN A 79 -2.03 -15.04 0.82
N SER A 80 -0.93 -15.79 0.81
CA SER A 80 0.11 -15.66 -0.22
C SER A 80 -0.47 -15.83 -1.62
N LEU A 81 0.11 -15.14 -2.61
CA LEU A 81 -0.19 -15.32 -4.03
C LEU A 81 0.84 -16.24 -4.68
N GLN A 82 0.37 -17.21 -5.46
CA GLN A 82 1.16 -18.03 -6.36
C GLN A 82 1.00 -17.48 -7.78
N LEU A 83 2.07 -16.96 -8.39
CA LEU A 83 2.09 -16.52 -9.78
C LEU A 83 3.03 -17.43 -10.57
N ASN A 84 2.45 -18.30 -11.39
CA ASN A 84 3.18 -19.24 -12.23
C ASN A 84 3.09 -18.80 -13.69
N VAL A 85 4.23 -18.59 -14.32
CA VAL A 85 4.34 -18.11 -15.70
C VAL A 85 5.21 -19.07 -16.50
N ALA A 86 4.72 -19.56 -17.63
CA ALA A 86 5.53 -20.43 -18.48
C ALA A 86 6.55 -19.62 -19.30
N HIS A 87 6.12 -18.52 -19.93
CA HIS A 87 6.99 -17.63 -20.70
C HIS A 87 6.68 -16.18 -20.32
N ALA A 88 7.71 -15.41 -19.97
CA ALA A 88 7.59 -14.00 -19.63
C ALA A 88 8.50 -13.15 -20.53
N ASP A 89 7.94 -12.12 -21.15
CA ASP A 89 8.66 -11.05 -21.82
C ASP A 89 8.38 -9.73 -21.10
N LEU A 90 9.41 -9.15 -20.49
CA LEU A 90 9.31 -7.95 -19.66
C LEU A 90 10.13 -6.83 -20.26
N GLU A 91 9.45 -5.79 -20.73
CA GLU A 91 10.10 -4.58 -21.22
C GLU A 91 10.58 -3.68 -20.07
N ALA A 92 11.39 -2.67 -20.42
CA ALA A 92 12.04 -1.79 -19.47
C ALA A 92 11.03 -1.05 -18.55
N GLY A 93 11.35 -0.98 -17.26
CA GLY A 93 10.53 -0.30 -16.26
C GLY A 93 9.28 -1.07 -15.83
N SER A 94 8.99 -2.23 -16.43
CA SER A 94 7.87 -3.05 -16.00
C SER A 94 8.06 -3.56 -14.56
N GLN A 95 6.96 -3.66 -13.81
CA GLN A 95 7.02 -3.97 -12.38
C GLN A 95 5.88 -4.86 -11.92
N ILE A 96 6.20 -5.83 -11.06
CA ILE A 96 5.23 -6.60 -10.28
C ILE A 96 5.26 -6.06 -8.86
N THR A 97 4.13 -5.59 -8.34
CA THR A 97 4.05 -5.07 -6.98
C THR A 97 3.04 -5.82 -6.13
N SER A 98 3.48 -6.25 -4.95
CA SER A 98 2.64 -6.78 -3.88
C SER A 98 2.74 -5.94 -2.61
N ARG A 99 2.99 -4.63 -2.80
CA ARG A 99 3.20 -3.67 -1.71
C ARG A 99 1.99 -3.59 -0.78
N GLY A 100 2.28 -3.42 0.51
CA GLY A 100 1.28 -3.17 1.55
C GLY A 100 0.55 -1.84 1.38
N ALA A 101 -0.61 -1.72 2.02
CA ALA A 101 -1.40 -0.50 2.03
C ALA A 101 -0.97 0.41 3.19
N PRO A 102 -0.82 1.73 2.97
CA PRO A 102 -0.53 2.67 4.05
C PRO A 102 -1.68 2.73 5.06
N GLY A 103 -1.34 3.01 6.31
CA GLY A 103 -2.29 3.23 7.38
C GLY A 103 -3.02 4.56 7.23
N THR A 104 -4.21 4.63 7.81
CA THR A 104 -4.98 5.86 8.01
C THR A 104 -5.32 5.99 9.49
N TYR A 105 -5.86 7.14 9.90
CA TYR A 105 -6.35 7.34 11.28
C TYR A 105 -7.36 6.28 11.74
N GLN A 106 -8.02 5.58 10.82
CA GLN A 106 -9.04 4.57 11.09
C GLN A 106 -8.55 3.12 10.88
N LYS A 107 -7.47 2.92 10.13
CA LYS A 107 -7.00 1.60 9.70
C LYS A 107 -5.50 1.50 9.83
N ALA A 108 -5.01 0.46 10.50
CA ALA A 108 -3.59 0.17 10.54
C ALA A 108 -3.03 -0.07 9.13
N ALA A 109 -1.72 0.18 8.99
CA ALA A 109 -1.00 -0.18 7.76
C ALA A 109 -1.08 -1.69 7.53
N LYS A 110 -1.16 -2.09 6.25
CA LYS A 110 -1.16 -3.49 5.87
C LYS A 110 0.23 -3.94 5.40
N PRO A 111 0.62 -5.19 5.69
CA PRO A 111 1.88 -5.73 5.22
C PRO A 111 1.87 -5.91 3.69
N GLY A 112 3.06 -6.03 3.12
CA GLY A 112 3.21 -6.54 1.75
C GLY A 112 2.66 -7.96 1.66
N ARG A 113 2.00 -8.29 0.55
CA ARG A 113 1.44 -9.63 0.34
C ARG A 113 2.55 -10.58 -0.12
N ASN A 114 2.69 -11.69 0.59
CA ASN A 114 3.64 -12.75 0.26
C ASN A 114 3.41 -13.24 -1.18
N LEU A 115 4.51 -13.40 -1.92
CA LEU A 115 4.48 -13.73 -3.34
C LEU A 115 5.44 -14.88 -3.63
N ASN A 116 4.91 -15.92 -4.24
CA ASN A 116 5.69 -16.97 -4.86
C ASN A 116 5.57 -16.79 -6.38
N LEU A 117 6.65 -16.33 -7.00
CA LEU A 117 6.75 -16.06 -8.42
C LEU A 117 7.60 -17.16 -9.06
N ARG A 118 7.03 -17.92 -9.99
CA ARG A 118 7.74 -18.92 -10.77
C ARG A 118 7.64 -18.59 -12.25
N ILE A 119 8.79 -18.41 -12.89
CA ILE A 119 8.88 -18.11 -14.33
C ILE A 119 9.76 -19.18 -14.97
N ALA A 120 9.19 -19.97 -15.90
CA ALA A 120 9.92 -21.07 -16.52
C ALA A 120 10.84 -20.63 -17.67
N SER A 121 10.50 -19.54 -18.36
CA SER A 121 11.31 -18.88 -19.38
C SER A 121 11.14 -17.37 -19.25
N LEU A 122 12.23 -16.62 -19.18
CA LEU A 122 12.24 -15.18 -18.91
C LEU A 122 13.13 -14.44 -19.92
N GLN A 123 12.54 -13.53 -20.68
CA GLN A 123 13.21 -12.55 -21.50
C GLN A 123 12.96 -11.17 -20.89
N ALA A 124 13.98 -10.59 -20.27
CA ALA A 124 13.86 -9.29 -19.61
C ALA A 124 15.23 -8.66 -19.41
N GLY A 125 15.34 -7.34 -19.56
CA GLY A 125 16.54 -6.61 -19.12
C GLY A 125 16.64 -6.51 -17.60
N GLU A 126 15.50 -6.50 -16.90
CA GLU A 126 15.39 -6.44 -15.44
C GLU A 126 14.07 -7.07 -14.99
N LEU A 127 14.10 -7.83 -13.89
CA LEU A 127 12.92 -8.28 -13.17
C LEU A 127 12.75 -7.43 -11.91
N SER A 128 11.68 -6.65 -11.85
CA SER A 128 11.39 -5.72 -10.76
C SER A 128 10.18 -6.19 -9.94
N VAL A 129 10.40 -6.49 -8.67
CA VAL A 129 9.36 -6.91 -7.71
C VAL A 129 9.36 -6.02 -6.47
N ASP A 130 8.29 -5.26 -6.25
CA ASP A 130 8.14 -4.42 -5.05
C ASP A 130 7.08 -4.97 -4.10
N ALA A 131 7.53 -5.50 -2.98
CA ALA A 131 6.72 -6.14 -1.95
C ALA A 131 6.93 -5.50 -0.56
N ARG A 132 7.20 -4.18 -0.53
CA ARG A 132 7.42 -3.44 0.71
C ARG A 132 6.17 -3.33 1.58
N GLY A 133 6.36 -3.12 2.88
CA GLY A 133 5.28 -2.88 3.83
C GLY A 133 4.62 -1.51 3.66
N GLY A 134 3.37 -1.39 4.11
CA GLY A 134 2.66 -0.10 4.15
C GLY A 134 3.18 0.82 5.24
N THR A 135 3.27 2.13 4.95
CA THR A 135 3.65 3.15 5.93
C THR A 135 2.60 3.29 7.04
N GLY A 136 3.05 3.46 8.28
CA GLY A 136 2.19 3.70 9.44
C GLY A 136 1.37 4.99 9.31
N ALA A 137 0.20 5.02 9.94
CA ALA A 137 -0.64 6.21 9.97
C ALA A 137 0.01 7.33 10.82
N PRO A 138 -0.14 8.61 10.43
CA PRO A 138 0.32 9.72 11.25
C PRO A 138 -0.41 9.80 12.60
N GLY A 139 0.24 10.40 13.59
CA GLY A 139 -0.38 10.76 14.85
C GLY A 139 -1.36 11.92 14.71
N TYR A 140 -2.33 12.00 15.63
CA TYR A 140 -3.30 13.09 15.63
C TYR A 140 -2.67 14.42 16.04
N VAL A 141 -3.10 15.51 15.42
CA VAL A 141 -2.71 16.86 15.84
C VAL A 141 -3.46 17.20 17.13
N GLY A 142 -2.73 17.74 18.12
CA GLY A 142 -3.31 18.23 19.36
C GLY A 142 -4.19 19.46 19.11
N LEU A 143 -5.29 19.56 19.84
CA LEU A 143 -6.20 20.70 19.74
C LEU A 143 -5.57 21.96 20.35
N ASP A 144 -5.79 23.09 19.68
CA ASP A 144 -5.36 24.38 20.19
C ASP A 144 -6.15 24.76 21.46
N GLY A 145 -5.46 25.34 22.43
CA GLY A 145 -6.07 25.82 23.66
C GLY A 145 -7.03 26.99 23.41
N ALA A 146 -8.17 26.98 24.07
CA ALA A 146 -9.12 28.09 24.03
C ALA A 146 -8.53 29.37 24.64
N ASN A 147 -8.89 30.52 24.06
CA ASN A 147 -8.46 31.82 24.58
C ASN A 147 -9.19 32.16 25.88
N GLY A 148 -8.49 32.84 26.78
CA GLY A 148 -9.06 33.35 28.02
C GLY A 148 -9.99 34.54 27.78
N GLU A 149 -11.01 34.67 28.62
CA GLU A 149 -11.97 35.78 28.56
C GLU A 149 -11.33 37.12 28.94
N GLU A 150 -11.73 38.20 28.26
CA GLU A 150 -11.27 39.55 28.60
C GLU A 150 -11.97 40.09 29.86
N PRO A 151 -11.26 40.87 30.70
CA PRO A 151 -11.82 41.43 31.92
C PRO A 151 -12.85 42.54 31.65
N GLY A 152 -13.91 42.59 32.45
CA GLY A 152 -14.88 43.69 32.49
C GLY A 152 -14.45 44.84 33.40
N CYS A 153 -14.91 46.07 33.12
CA CYS A 153 -14.63 47.26 33.94
C CYS A 153 -15.53 47.43 35.17
N THR A 154 -16.55 46.58 35.32
CA THR A 154 -17.42 46.58 36.50
C THR A 154 -16.72 45.85 37.65
N TRP A 155 -16.41 44.56 37.53
CA TRP A 155 -15.51 43.78 38.41
C TRP A 155 -15.10 42.44 37.76
N GLY A 156 -14.17 42.46 36.79
CA GLY A 156 -13.73 41.24 36.11
C GLY A 156 -12.21 41.04 36.15
N GLN A 157 -11.78 39.80 36.43
CA GLN A 157 -10.40 39.37 36.18
C GLN A 157 -10.33 38.74 34.78
N ALA A 158 -9.20 38.90 34.10
CA ALA A 158 -9.01 38.26 32.81
C ALA A 158 -8.86 36.74 33.00
N GLY A 159 -9.56 35.98 32.14
CA GLY A 159 -9.44 34.53 32.09
C GLY A 159 -8.05 34.10 31.59
N ARG A 160 -7.54 33.00 32.15
CA ARG A 160 -6.34 32.34 31.62
C ARG A 160 -6.67 31.65 30.30
N GLY A 161 -5.75 31.68 29.34
CA GLY A 161 -5.82 30.81 28.16
C GLY A 161 -5.65 29.34 28.55
N ALA A 162 -6.40 28.45 27.90
CA ALA A 162 -6.26 27.02 28.08
C ALA A 162 -4.97 26.50 27.42
N ASP A 163 -4.46 25.39 27.93
CA ASP A 163 -3.30 24.72 27.33
C ASP A 163 -3.73 24.04 26.03
N GLY A 164 -2.81 23.92 25.08
CA GLY A 164 -3.01 23.07 23.91
C GLY A 164 -2.85 21.59 24.29
N ASP A 165 -3.60 20.73 23.63
CA ASP A 165 -3.47 19.28 23.82
C ASP A 165 -2.20 18.76 23.17
N ASN A 166 -1.66 17.66 23.69
CA ASN A 166 -0.51 17.00 23.08
C ASN A 166 -0.90 16.35 21.74
N GLY A 167 0.06 16.27 20.83
CA GLY A 167 -0.05 15.46 19.63
C GLY A 167 -0.01 13.97 19.96
N GLY A 168 -0.68 13.16 19.14
CA GLY A 168 -0.64 11.70 19.23
C GLY A 168 0.63 11.12 18.60
N ASP A 169 1.00 9.91 19.02
CA ASP A 169 2.10 9.17 18.42
C ASP A 169 1.73 8.64 17.02
N GLY A 170 2.73 8.56 16.15
CA GLY A 170 2.62 7.88 14.86
C GLY A 170 2.45 6.38 15.04
N GLN A 171 1.67 5.76 14.15
CA GLN A 171 1.43 4.32 14.18
C GLN A 171 2.60 3.54 13.56
N PRO A 172 2.85 2.28 13.97
CA PRO A 172 3.91 1.46 13.40
C PRO A 172 3.71 1.22 11.89
N GLY A 173 4.82 1.12 11.16
CA GLY A 173 4.82 0.63 9.79
C GLY A 173 4.56 -0.88 9.72
N ALA A 174 4.02 -1.36 8.61
CA ALA A 174 3.73 -2.77 8.42
C ALA A 174 4.94 -3.55 7.90
N ALA A 175 4.93 -4.87 8.09
CA ALA A 175 6.00 -5.74 7.61
C ALA A 175 6.11 -5.77 6.07
N GLY A 176 7.33 -5.94 5.57
CA GLY A 176 7.57 -6.33 4.18
C GLY A 176 7.18 -7.79 3.91
N ALA A 177 6.97 -8.14 2.65
CA ALA A 177 6.53 -9.49 2.29
C ALA A 177 7.67 -10.52 2.26
N GLN A 178 7.30 -11.78 2.37
CA GLN A 178 8.16 -12.91 2.01
C GLN A 178 7.98 -13.18 0.51
N VAL A 179 9.06 -13.04 -0.25
CA VAL A 179 9.05 -13.22 -1.71
C VAL A 179 9.94 -14.40 -2.07
N ARG A 180 9.37 -15.39 -2.75
CA ARG A 180 10.12 -16.49 -3.36
C ARG A 180 10.06 -16.33 -4.87
N VAL A 181 11.23 -16.32 -5.51
CA VAL A 181 11.34 -16.20 -6.95
C VAL A 181 12.05 -17.44 -7.50
N GLU A 182 11.37 -18.19 -8.35
CA GLU A 182 11.91 -19.33 -9.10
C GLU A 182 12.11 -18.91 -10.56
N LEU A 183 13.37 -18.84 -11.01
CA LEU A 183 13.74 -18.33 -12.33
C LEU A 183 14.58 -19.34 -13.12
N PRO A 184 14.71 -19.17 -14.45
CA PRO A 184 15.66 -19.95 -15.25
C PRO A 184 17.11 -19.81 -14.74
N ARG A 185 17.94 -20.84 -14.97
CA ARG A 185 19.34 -20.87 -14.49
C ARG A 185 20.21 -19.78 -15.09
N ASP A 186 19.92 -19.43 -16.33
CA ASP A 186 20.65 -18.51 -17.19
C ASP A 186 20.29 -17.04 -16.99
N TYR A 187 19.21 -16.73 -16.26
CA TYR A 187 18.83 -15.35 -16.00
C TYR A 187 19.86 -14.65 -15.07
N PRO A 188 20.48 -13.53 -15.45
CA PRO A 188 21.52 -12.89 -14.64
C PRO A 188 21.02 -12.42 -13.27
N ALA A 189 21.80 -12.66 -12.21
CA ALA A 189 21.38 -12.36 -10.84
C ALA A 189 21.29 -10.84 -10.58
N GLU A 190 22.17 -10.08 -11.22
CA GLU A 190 22.25 -8.62 -11.16
C GLU A 190 21.01 -7.91 -11.72
N GLN A 191 20.26 -8.59 -12.58
CA GLN A 191 19.01 -8.12 -13.19
C GLN A 191 17.77 -8.42 -12.33
N ILE A 192 17.93 -9.13 -11.20
CA ILE A 192 16.84 -9.42 -10.27
C ILE A 192 16.80 -8.32 -9.21
N LYS A 193 15.75 -7.49 -9.22
CA LYS A 193 15.50 -6.45 -8.22
C LYS A 193 14.25 -6.79 -7.42
N VAL A 194 14.42 -7.04 -6.13
CA VAL A 194 13.32 -7.34 -5.22
C VAL A 194 13.43 -6.47 -3.98
N TRP A 195 12.40 -5.67 -3.71
CA TRP A 195 12.32 -4.81 -2.52
C TRP A 195 11.32 -5.38 -1.53
N VAL A 196 11.78 -5.67 -0.32
CA VAL A 196 10.97 -6.26 0.78
C VAL A 196 11.11 -5.48 2.08
N ASP A 197 11.52 -4.23 2.03
CA ASP A 197 11.63 -3.38 3.23
C ASP A 197 10.29 -3.29 3.96
N GLY A 198 10.36 -3.18 5.29
CA GLY A 198 9.19 -2.81 6.09
C GLY A 198 8.74 -1.39 5.77
N GLY A 199 7.46 -1.11 6.00
CA GLY A 199 6.92 0.23 5.86
C GLY A 199 7.54 1.18 6.88
N ALA A 200 7.72 2.44 6.50
CA ALA A 200 8.13 3.47 7.45
C ALA A 200 7.07 3.62 8.56
N GLY A 201 7.49 4.05 9.75
CA GLY A 201 6.55 4.44 10.80
C GLY A 201 5.81 5.72 10.45
N GLY A 202 4.65 5.91 11.06
CA GLY A 202 3.87 7.14 10.93
C GLY A 202 4.60 8.34 11.55
N VAL A 203 4.40 9.51 10.96
CA VAL A 203 4.94 10.75 11.53
C VAL A 203 4.22 11.09 12.84
N ALA A 204 4.94 11.75 13.76
CA ALA A 204 4.38 12.25 14.99
C ALA A 204 3.29 13.30 14.74
N GLY A 205 2.26 13.33 15.58
CA GLY A 205 1.30 14.40 15.63
C GLY A 205 1.90 15.66 16.27
N ALA A 206 1.64 16.82 15.68
CA ALA A 206 2.05 18.10 16.27
C ALA A 206 1.23 18.41 17.53
N GLY A 207 1.86 19.04 18.52
CA GLY A 207 1.16 19.56 19.69
C GLY A 207 0.30 20.80 19.36
N GLY A 208 -0.81 20.95 20.08
CA GLY A 208 -1.70 22.09 19.96
C GLY A 208 -1.05 23.38 20.47
N LYS A 209 -1.41 24.52 19.86
CA LYS A 209 -0.93 25.83 20.29
C LYS A 209 -1.57 26.23 21.62
N PRO A 210 -0.88 27.03 22.45
CA PRO A 210 -1.48 27.57 23.66
C PRO A 210 -2.58 28.58 23.32
N GLY A 211 -3.66 28.56 24.10
CA GLY A 211 -4.65 29.64 24.08
C GLY A 211 -4.04 30.93 24.63
N VAL A 212 -4.37 32.06 24.01
CA VAL A 212 -3.90 33.36 24.52
C VAL A 212 -4.69 33.73 25.78
N GLY A 213 -4.04 34.33 26.77
CA GLY A 213 -4.74 34.87 27.93
C GLY A 213 -5.59 36.10 27.57
N GLY A 214 -6.63 36.37 28.36
CA GLY A 214 -7.49 37.53 28.17
C GLY A 214 -6.68 38.84 28.20
N LYS A 215 -6.96 39.77 27.29
CA LYS A 215 -6.17 41.01 27.19
C LYS A 215 -6.43 41.94 28.37
N SER A 216 -5.38 42.61 28.86
CA SER A 216 -5.53 43.63 29.91
C SER A 216 -6.43 44.78 29.42
N LYS A 217 -7.23 45.37 30.32
CA LYS A 217 -8.13 46.47 30.00
C LYS A 217 -7.92 47.67 30.94
N GLY A 218 -7.75 48.86 30.37
CA GLY A 218 -7.76 50.10 31.13
C GLY A 218 -9.18 50.56 31.41
N CYS A 219 -9.52 50.81 32.67
CA CYS A 219 -10.80 51.32 33.13
C CYS A 219 -10.61 52.70 33.77
N PHE A 220 -11.70 53.46 33.97
CA PHE A 220 -11.62 54.89 34.36
C PHE A 220 -10.87 55.13 35.68
N VAL A 221 -11.01 54.23 36.66
CA VAL A 221 -10.37 54.36 37.99
C VAL A 221 -9.33 53.28 38.30
N TYR A 222 -9.12 52.30 37.40
CA TYR A 222 -8.18 51.19 37.61
C TYR A 222 -7.83 50.49 36.29
N ARG A 223 -6.85 49.58 36.30
CA ARG A 223 -6.55 48.68 35.19
C ARG A 223 -6.80 47.23 35.61
N ALA A 224 -7.44 46.45 34.75
CA ALA A 224 -7.52 45.01 34.91
C ALA A 224 -6.35 44.35 34.15
N ASP A 225 -5.56 43.56 34.88
CA ASP A 225 -4.44 42.83 34.31
C ASP A 225 -4.90 41.75 33.32
N GLY A 226 -4.02 41.43 32.37
CA GLY A 226 -4.28 40.37 31.40
C GLY A 226 -4.11 38.98 32.01
N GLY A 227 -4.83 38.01 31.46
CA GLY A 227 -4.71 36.62 31.82
C GLY A 227 -3.41 36.04 31.29
N LYS A 228 -2.87 35.01 31.94
CA LYS A 228 -1.73 34.26 31.42
C LYS A 228 -2.18 33.40 30.24
N SER A 229 -1.31 33.24 29.24
CA SER A 229 -1.53 32.25 28.18
C SER A 229 -1.43 30.82 28.71
N GLY A 230 -2.01 29.90 27.94
CA GLY A 230 -1.80 28.48 28.10
C GLY A 230 -0.36 28.06 27.79
N ARG A 231 -0.10 26.76 27.93
CA ARG A 231 1.13 26.09 27.47
C ARG A 231 0.87 25.37 26.15
N PRO A 232 1.87 25.31 25.25
CA PRO A 232 1.76 24.45 24.07
C PRO A 232 1.68 22.98 24.49
N GLY A 233 0.97 22.19 23.69
CA GLY A 233 1.04 20.74 23.77
C GLY A 233 2.40 20.23 23.30
N ALA A 234 2.82 19.07 23.82
CA ALA A 234 3.99 18.36 23.33
C ALA A 234 3.69 17.67 21.99
N GLU A 235 4.71 17.54 21.14
CA GLU A 235 4.64 16.66 19.97
C GLU A 235 4.62 15.19 20.40
N GLY A 236 3.95 14.36 19.61
CA GLY A 236 4.02 12.90 19.77
C GLY A 236 5.38 12.33 19.33
N HIS A 237 5.49 11.01 19.35
CA HIS A 237 6.65 10.28 18.86
C HIS A 237 6.39 9.69 17.47
N PRO A 238 7.40 9.59 16.60
CA PRO A 238 7.28 8.83 15.37
C PRO A 238 7.01 7.35 15.65
N GLY A 239 6.21 6.72 14.81
CA GLY A 239 6.00 5.28 14.87
C GLY A 239 7.28 4.52 14.51
N PRO A 240 7.47 3.28 15.02
CA PRO A 240 8.58 2.45 14.58
C PRO A 240 8.38 1.97 13.14
N ALA A 241 9.47 1.75 12.42
CA ALA A 241 9.43 1.09 11.12
C ALA A 241 9.00 -0.38 11.25
N GLY A 242 8.30 -0.88 10.25
CA GLY A 242 7.94 -2.30 10.16
C GLY A 242 9.17 -3.17 9.94
N PRO A 243 9.13 -4.45 10.31
CA PRO A 243 10.22 -5.38 10.03
C PRO A 243 10.33 -5.61 8.51
N ALA A 244 11.57 -5.78 8.03
CA ALA A 244 11.82 -6.20 6.66
C ALA A 244 11.30 -7.64 6.44
N GLY A 245 10.84 -7.89 5.23
CA GLY A 245 10.54 -9.22 4.73
C GLY A 245 11.81 -9.98 4.31
N SER A 246 11.64 -10.97 3.46
CA SER A 246 12.75 -11.79 2.98
C SER A 246 12.59 -12.13 1.50
N VAL A 247 13.72 -12.37 0.83
CA VAL A 247 13.77 -12.79 -0.56
C VAL A 247 14.51 -14.11 -0.65
N THR A 248 13.88 -15.10 -1.28
CA THR A 248 14.50 -16.38 -1.63
C THR A 248 14.49 -16.52 -3.14
N VAL A 249 15.68 -16.62 -3.74
CA VAL A 249 15.82 -16.86 -5.19
C VAL A 249 16.23 -18.31 -5.40
N GLN A 250 15.49 -19.02 -6.24
CA GLN A 250 15.76 -20.39 -6.64
C GLN A 250 15.90 -20.47 -8.16
N ARG A 251 16.82 -21.31 -8.62
CA ARG A 251 17.02 -21.59 -10.04
C ARG A 251 16.31 -22.90 -10.40
N LEU A 252 15.57 -22.91 -11.52
CA LEU A 252 14.87 -24.09 -12.06
C LEU A 252 15.83 -25.12 -12.66
#